data_AF-A0A6B0YXF6-F1
#
_entry.id   AF-A0A6B0YXF6-F1
#
_cell.length_a   1.000
_cell.length_b   1.000
_cell.length_c   1.000
_cell.angle_alpha   90.00
_cell.angle_beta   90.00
_cell.angle_gamma   90.00
#
_symmetry.space_group_name_H-M   'P 1'
#
loop_
_entity.id
_entity.type
_entity.pdbx_description
1 polymer ?
#
loop_
_entity_poly.entity_id
_entity_poly.type
_entity_poly.pdbx_seq_one_letter_code
_entity_poly.pdbx_strand_id
1 'polypeptide(L)'
;MKIKSLAQFLVFALLMASLTRPAFAEAPQPDQHSTAPDDASSPCGAVEAVTPGDTVTDDVSDVSAAYIDITEVSTSLSGETLTAVFHLRDVPETLTFNRTGISENRKEYSWGVAVDVDNNPENGDGGYDYLLSAYHIVRLSDKGANSEVPIGDQAEASIWRMDPGSITRLEDASLEVSAAQNTITLTGTIPGITSESRLSFRTYDYGRNFDSDTVECPSPLRGGHATLPCSSAEAVAPGGTVSDDVSANLAAHIDITEVSTALSGETLTVVFHLREVPETLTFDRTGVPENALEYNWEVAIDVDGSGRYDYTLAARHYVYPADSGTDRAASIAASGTVQVNTWERRLKGGILLADASMEVSTQDRTITISGDIPGITTESRLAFETYDYLHGSDVVGCPTPLRQGISSSACDTDGSAVIVPGQTVTTGVSDGLASHVDITEISTALAGETLAAIFHLRDLPESLVFDREGVSENFIEYYWQVLIDSDRNQETGIDGFEYTLSASYAVSSDSEGRNAAASIRSKVQPLILKAFGSDGYVVGGAASIVVSAGANTITLVGDIPGITPDARLEFGAYDFHEDIEKVACQPSSIAGDTE
;
A
#
# COMPACT_ATOMS: atom_id res chain seq x y z
N MET A 1 2.53 41.75 -13.70
CA MET A 1 1.63 42.75 -13.08
C MET A 1 0.47 42.08 -12.32
N LYS A 2 0.75 41.12 -11.41
CA LYS A 2 -0.27 40.33 -10.66
C LYS A 2 -0.14 40.40 -9.12
N ILE A 3 0.90 41.04 -8.57
CA ILE A 3 1.21 41.04 -7.12
C ILE A 3 0.16 41.82 -6.28
N LYS A 4 -0.54 42.79 -6.87
CA LYS A 4 -1.58 43.55 -6.13
C LYS A 4 -2.82 42.73 -5.78
N SER A 5 -3.12 41.66 -6.52
CA SER A 5 -4.32 40.83 -6.28
C SER A 5 -4.16 39.95 -5.05
N LEU A 6 -2.95 39.43 -4.80
CA LEU A 6 -2.69 38.49 -3.70
C LEU A 6 -2.71 39.17 -2.32
N ALA A 7 -2.14 40.37 -2.21
CA ALA A 7 -2.16 41.13 -0.96
C ALA A 7 -3.58 41.59 -0.60
N GLN A 8 -4.41 41.90 -1.59
CA GLN A 8 -5.80 42.32 -1.39
C GLN A 8 -6.69 41.12 -1.01
N PHE A 9 -6.40 39.94 -1.55
CA PHE A 9 -7.04 38.68 -1.18
C PHE A 9 -6.71 38.25 0.26
N LEU A 10 -5.44 38.34 0.67
CA LEU A 10 -5.02 38.00 2.04
C LEU A 10 -5.69 38.88 3.10
N VAL A 11 -5.84 40.18 2.81
CA VAL A 11 -6.57 41.12 3.70
C VAL A 11 -8.07 40.80 3.74
N PHE A 12 -8.65 40.31 2.64
CA PHE A 12 -10.06 39.95 2.58
C PHE A 12 -10.36 38.64 3.34
N ALA A 13 -9.50 37.63 3.20
CA ALA A 13 -9.60 36.38 3.95
C ALA A 13 -9.49 36.61 5.46
N LEU A 14 -8.55 37.47 5.90
CA LEU A 14 -8.42 37.86 7.32
C LEU A 14 -9.63 38.65 7.87
N LEU A 15 -10.38 39.36 7.03
CA LEU A 15 -11.58 40.09 7.48
C LEU A 15 -12.82 39.18 7.62
N MET A 16 -12.94 38.14 6.81
CA MET A 16 -14.13 37.27 6.78
C MET A 16 -14.24 36.32 7.98
N ALA A 17 -13.15 36.07 8.71
CA ALA A 17 -13.12 35.26 9.93
C ALA A 17 -13.77 35.91 11.17
N SER A 18 -14.32 37.13 11.05
CA SER A 18 -14.83 37.92 12.20
C SER A 18 -16.35 38.16 12.21
N LEU A 19 -17.13 37.48 11.37
CA LEU A 19 -18.59 37.68 11.29
C LEU A 19 -19.37 36.53 11.93
N THR A 20 -20.13 36.86 12.97
CA THR A 20 -21.05 35.97 13.69
C THR A 20 -22.28 35.62 12.82
N ARG A 21 -22.66 34.32 12.82
CA ARG A 21 -23.78 33.77 12.04
C ARG A 21 -25.16 34.16 12.60
N PRO A 22 -26.19 34.38 11.75
CA PRO A 22 -27.59 34.33 12.16
C PRO A 22 -28.11 32.89 12.11
N ALA A 23 -28.91 32.51 13.11
CA ALA A 23 -29.59 31.22 13.18
C ALA A 23 -30.73 31.14 12.15
N PHE A 24 -30.79 30.06 11.38
CA PHE A 24 -31.95 29.69 10.57
C PHE A 24 -32.58 28.41 11.11
N ALA A 25 -33.90 28.45 11.21
CA ALA A 25 -34.75 27.37 11.68
C ALA A 25 -35.00 26.35 10.57
N GLU A 26 -34.95 25.08 10.94
CA GLU A 26 -35.14 23.91 10.10
C GLU A 26 -36.64 23.60 9.90
N ALA A 27 -37.01 23.18 8.69
CA ALA A 27 -38.36 22.74 8.35
C ALA A 27 -38.33 21.23 8.06
N PRO A 28 -39.36 20.45 8.44
CA PRO A 28 -39.33 19.00 8.35
C PRO A 28 -39.62 18.52 6.92
N GLN A 29 -38.84 17.55 6.42
CA GLN A 29 -39.16 16.79 5.22
C GLN A 29 -39.63 15.35 5.55
N PRO A 30 -40.47 14.75 4.68
CA PRO A 30 -41.23 13.55 4.99
C PRO A 30 -40.58 12.25 4.52
N ASP A 31 -40.94 11.17 5.22
CA ASP A 31 -40.54 9.78 5.03
C ASP A 31 -40.65 9.27 3.59
N GLN A 32 -39.57 8.68 3.08
CA GLN A 32 -39.60 7.81 1.90
C GLN A 32 -39.05 6.42 2.22
N HIS A 33 -39.96 5.45 2.08
CA HIS A 33 -39.70 4.01 2.04
C HIS A 33 -38.90 3.67 0.78
N SER A 34 -37.70 3.10 0.93
CA SER A 34 -36.89 2.59 -0.17
C SER A 34 -36.59 1.09 0.06
N THR A 35 -36.83 0.28 -0.96
CA THR A 35 -36.56 -1.16 -1.00
C THR A 35 -35.08 -1.38 -1.37
N ALA A 36 -34.36 -2.11 -0.51
CA ALA A 36 -32.92 -2.38 -0.60
C ALA A 36 -32.49 -3.19 -1.85
N PRO A 37 -31.31 -2.92 -2.41
CA PRO A 37 -30.54 -3.87 -3.23
C PRO A 37 -29.50 -4.64 -2.40
N ASP A 38 -29.19 -5.83 -2.90
CA ASP A 38 -28.30 -6.85 -2.31
C ASP A 38 -26.82 -6.44 -2.24
N ASP A 39 -26.14 -7.09 -1.28
CA ASP A 39 -24.72 -7.04 -0.85
C ASP A 39 -23.66 -6.54 -1.86
N ALA A 40 -22.81 -5.63 -1.38
CA ALA A 40 -21.56 -5.23 -2.01
C ALA A 40 -20.52 -6.37 -1.93
N SER A 41 -20.55 -7.25 -2.94
CA SER A 41 -19.50 -8.20 -3.23
C SER A 41 -18.20 -7.48 -3.62
N SER A 42 -17.06 -8.12 -3.35
CA SER A 42 -15.75 -7.83 -3.95
C SER A 42 -15.89 -7.31 -5.39
N PRO A 43 -15.12 -6.28 -5.84
CA PRO A 43 -15.16 -5.79 -7.22
C PRO A 43 -14.90 -6.92 -8.24
N CYS A 44 -14.24 -7.99 -7.78
CA CYS A 44 -14.22 -9.29 -8.44
C CYS A 44 -15.42 -10.11 -7.99
N GLY A 45 -16.58 -9.91 -8.63
CA GLY A 45 -17.68 -10.87 -8.54
C GLY A 45 -17.23 -12.26 -8.98
N ALA A 46 -18.10 -13.27 -8.92
CA ALA A 46 -17.84 -14.56 -9.54
C ALA A 46 -17.82 -14.41 -11.08
N VAL A 47 -16.78 -13.75 -11.61
CA VAL A 47 -16.54 -13.59 -13.03
C VAL A 47 -16.10 -14.95 -13.54
N GLU A 48 -16.76 -15.40 -14.61
CA GLU A 48 -16.39 -16.62 -15.31
C GLU A 48 -14.92 -16.50 -15.77
N ALA A 49 -14.12 -17.52 -15.51
CA ALA A 49 -12.70 -17.53 -15.88
C ALA A 49 -12.55 -17.33 -17.40
N VAL A 50 -11.54 -16.57 -17.83
CA VAL A 50 -11.33 -16.32 -19.26
C VAL A 50 -10.66 -17.54 -19.89
N THR A 51 -11.18 -18.00 -21.03
CA THR A 51 -10.70 -19.20 -21.73
C THR A 51 -10.30 -18.91 -23.18
N PRO A 52 -9.50 -19.77 -23.84
CA PRO A 52 -9.14 -19.56 -25.23
C PRO A 52 -10.35 -19.55 -26.17
N GLY A 53 -10.51 -18.46 -26.90
CA GLY A 53 -11.66 -18.19 -27.77
C GLY A 53 -12.51 -17.01 -27.29
N ASP A 54 -12.31 -16.59 -26.05
CA ASP A 54 -13.02 -15.46 -25.47
C ASP A 54 -12.45 -14.12 -25.94
N THR A 55 -13.30 -13.09 -25.77
CA THR A 55 -12.92 -11.68 -25.90
C THR A 55 -13.38 -10.97 -24.65
N VAL A 56 -12.44 -10.33 -23.96
CA VAL A 56 -12.66 -9.61 -22.71
C VAL A 56 -12.29 -8.15 -22.88
N THR A 57 -13.07 -7.26 -22.29
CA THR A 57 -12.86 -5.81 -22.32
C THR A 57 -12.47 -5.31 -20.95
N ASP A 58 -11.79 -4.18 -20.91
CA ASP A 58 -11.33 -3.55 -19.68
C ASP A 58 -11.58 -2.03 -19.71
N ASP A 59 -11.52 -1.40 -18.55
CA ASP A 59 -11.85 0.01 -18.37
C ASP A 59 -10.74 0.90 -18.96
N VAL A 60 -11.06 1.53 -20.09
CA VAL A 60 -10.10 2.41 -20.79
C VAL A 60 -9.65 3.57 -19.89
N SER A 61 -8.35 3.84 -19.84
CA SER A 61 -7.72 4.97 -19.09
C SER A 61 -7.57 4.80 -17.59
N ASP A 62 -7.64 3.58 -17.08
CA ASP A 62 -7.35 3.24 -15.69
C ASP A 62 -5.84 3.26 -15.37
N VAL A 63 -4.98 3.01 -16.36
CA VAL A 63 -3.52 3.21 -16.29
C VAL A 63 -3.05 4.43 -17.09
N SER A 64 -1.92 5.02 -16.70
CA SER A 64 -1.44 6.25 -17.34
C SER A 64 -0.74 6.06 -18.68
N ALA A 65 0.06 5.01 -18.81
CA ALA A 65 0.80 4.73 -20.03
C ALA A 65 -0.13 4.03 -21.05
N ALA A 66 -0.54 4.78 -22.06
CA ALA A 66 -1.54 4.31 -23.03
C ALA A 66 -1.16 2.95 -23.68
N TYR A 67 0.12 2.73 -24.03
CA TYR A 67 0.59 1.50 -24.68
C TYR A 67 0.65 0.25 -23.78
N ILE A 68 0.27 0.36 -22.51
CA ILE A 68 0.00 -0.78 -21.64
C ILE A 68 -1.46 -0.84 -21.19
N ASP A 69 -2.25 0.20 -21.42
CA ASP A 69 -3.70 0.25 -21.11
C ASP A 69 -4.47 -0.69 -22.02
N ILE A 70 -4.99 -1.76 -21.45
CA ILE A 70 -5.74 -2.81 -22.11
C ILE A 70 -7.17 -2.30 -22.28
N THR A 71 -7.64 -2.31 -23.52
CA THR A 71 -9.04 -1.96 -23.83
C THR A 71 -9.86 -3.21 -24.16
N GLU A 72 -9.20 -4.21 -24.74
CA GLU A 72 -9.75 -5.51 -25.07
C GLU A 72 -8.62 -6.52 -25.23
N VAL A 73 -8.86 -7.78 -24.86
CA VAL A 73 -8.03 -8.91 -25.26
C VAL A 73 -8.90 -9.94 -25.95
N SER A 74 -8.54 -10.31 -27.17
CA SER A 74 -9.17 -11.42 -27.89
C SER A 74 -8.21 -12.60 -28.00
N THR A 75 -8.72 -13.81 -27.78
CA THR A 75 -7.90 -15.03 -27.81
C THR A 75 -8.45 -16.04 -28.80
N SER A 76 -7.57 -16.87 -29.34
CA SER A 76 -7.97 -18.01 -30.17
C SER A 76 -6.99 -19.16 -30.00
N LEU A 77 -7.50 -20.39 -30.16
CA LEU A 77 -6.71 -21.61 -30.00
C LEU A 77 -6.78 -22.48 -31.25
N SER A 78 -5.62 -22.87 -31.77
CA SER A 78 -5.49 -23.81 -32.89
C SER A 78 -4.55 -24.95 -32.52
N GLY A 79 -5.12 -26.06 -32.03
CA GLY A 79 -4.33 -27.13 -31.40
C GLY A 79 -3.81 -26.64 -30.05
N GLU A 80 -2.49 -26.69 -29.83
CA GLU A 80 -1.84 -26.13 -28.65
C GLU A 80 -1.30 -24.71 -28.89
N THR A 81 -1.53 -24.14 -30.07
CA THR A 81 -1.08 -22.79 -30.40
C THR A 81 -2.11 -21.77 -29.96
N LEU A 82 -1.78 -21.03 -28.89
CA LEU A 82 -2.54 -19.90 -28.39
C LEU A 82 -2.12 -18.62 -29.13
N THR A 83 -3.10 -17.87 -29.63
CA THR A 83 -2.93 -16.51 -30.13
C THR A 83 -3.73 -15.56 -29.26
N ALA A 84 -3.07 -14.57 -28.67
CA ALA A 84 -3.69 -13.50 -27.90
C ALA A 84 -3.40 -12.16 -28.56
N VAL A 85 -4.45 -11.35 -28.79
CA VAL A 85 -4.36 -10.01 -29.38
C VAL A 85 -4.77 -9.01 -28.31
N PHE A 86 -3.79 -8.27 -27.80
CA PHE A 86 -4.01 -7.14 -26.90
C PHE A 86 -4.38 -5.92 -27.73
N HIS A 87 -5.57 -5.37 -27.51
CA HIS A 87 -6.00 -4.07 -28.02
C HIS A 87 -5.72 -3.03 -26.95
N LEU A 88 -4.82 -2.10 -27.23
CA LEU A 88 -4.29 -1.16 -26.25
C LEU A 88 -4.68 0.29 -26.59
N ARG A 89 -4.53 1.24 -25.67
CA ARG A 89 -4.75 2.66 -25.96
C ARG A 89 -3.51 3.25 -26.65
N ASP A 90 -3.60 3.61 -27.94
CA ASP A 90 -2.54 4.34 -28.66
C ASP A 90 -1.12 3.68 -28.62
N VAL A 91 -0.97 2.50 -29.22
CA VAL A 91 0.35 1.82 -29.33
C VAL A 91 1.28 2.62 -30.25
N PRO A 92 2.43 3.12 -29.77
CA PRO A 92 3.35 3.89 -30.61
C PRO A 92 4.13 2.98 -31.56
N GLU A 93 4.60 3.55 -32.68
CA GLU A 93 5.52 2.84 -33.59
C GLU A 93 6.85 2.48 -32.92
N THR A 94 7.30 3.28 -31.97
CA THR A 94 8.57 3.15 -31.24
C THR A 94 8.39 3.35 -29.74
N LEU A 95 9.20 2.65 -28.94
CA LEU A 95 9.36 2.91 -27.51
C LEU A 95 10.81 3.27 -27.19
N THR A 96 11.01 3.96 -26.06
CA THR A 96 12.35 4.18 -25.52
C THR A 96 12.74 2.98 -24.66
N PHE A 97 13.74 2.22 -25.07
CA PHE A 97 14.30 1.10 -24.33
C PHE A 97 15.55 1.49 -23.57
N ASN A 98 15.91 0.70 -22.57
CA ASN A 98 17.04 0.88 -21.67
C ASN A 98 17.02 2.25 -20.96
N ARG A 99 15.83 2.67 -20.51
CA ARG A 99 15.65 3.99 -19.89
C ARG A 99 16.57 4.18 -18.69
N THR A 100 17.12 5.39 -18.60
CA THR A 100 17.88 5.85 -17.44
C THR A 100 17.03 5.73 -16.18
N GLY A 101 17.57 5.07 -15.16
CA GLY A 101 16.90 4.83 -13.87
C GLY A 101 16.45 3.38 -13.67
N ILE A 102 16.49 2.55 -14.72
CA ILE A 102 16.17 1.12 -14.62
C ILE A 102 17.46 0.33 -14.38
N SER A 103 17.44 -0.54 -13.38
CA SER A 103 18.59 -1.39 -13.02
C SER A 103 18.82 -2.49 -14.05
N GLU A 104 20.07 -2.97 -14.16
CA GLU A 104 20.35 -4.13 -15.01
C GLU A 104 19.55 -5.37 -14.57
N ASN A 105 19.27 -6.26 -15.53
CA ASN A 105 18.50 -7.50 -15.36
C ASN A 105 17.08 -7.27 -14.82
N ARG A 106 16.56 -6.04 -14.91
CA ARG A 106 15.14 -5.75 -14.65
C ARG A 106 14.36 -5.78 -15.94
N LYS A 107 13.16 -6.33 -15.86
CA LYS A 107 12.16 -6.26 -16.92
C LYS A 107 11.68 -4.81 -17.00
N GLU A 108 11.80 -4.19 -18.17
CA GLU A 108 11.40 -2.80 -18.43
C GLU A 108 9.98 -2.70 -18.96
N TYR A 109 9.62 -3.58 -19.90
CA TYR A 109 8.28 -3.69 -20.48
C TYR A 109 7.85 -5.16 -20.49
N SER A 110 6.55 -5.42 -20.34
CA SER A 110 5.97 -6.76 -20.52
C SER A 110 4.54 -6.66 -21.06
N TRP A 111 4.19 -7.59 -21.94
CA TRP A 111 2.81 -7.98 -22.25
C TRP A 111 2.77 -9.50 -22.09
N GLY A 112 1.84 -10.03 -21.30
CA GLY A 112 1.86 -11.42 -20.88
C GLY A 112 0.47 -12.03 -20.73
N VAL A 113 0.40 -13.33 -21.04
CA VAL A 113 -0.75 -14.21 -20.80
C VAL A 113 -0.28 -15.32 -19.88
N ALA A 114 -0.77 -15.35 -18.64
CA ALA A 114 -0.59 -16.48 -17.74
C ALA A 114 -1.66 -17.54 -18.06
N VAL A 115 -1.26 -18.81 -18.14
CA VAL A 115 -2.11 -19.92 -18.59
C VAL A 115 -2.09 -21.03 -17.55
N ASP A 116 -3.27 -21.39 -17.05
CA ASP A 116 -3.53 -22.55 -16.21
C ASP A 116 -4.10 -23.65 -17.10
N VAL A 117 -3.29 -24.66 -17.44
CA VAL A 117 -3.68 -25.66 -18.44
C VAL A 117 -4.55 -26.75 -17.85
N ASP A 118 -4.46 -27.00 -16.55
CA ASP A 118 -5.16 -28.08 -15.85
C ASP A 118 -6.31 -27.60 -14.95
N ASN A 119 -6.52 -26.28 -14.88
CA ASN A 119 -7.48 -25.60 -14.02
C ASN A 119 -7.28 -25.93 -12.53
N ASN A 120 -6.05 -26.23 -12.13
CA ASN A 120 -5.69 -26.48 -10.76
C ASN A 120 -4.98 -25.26 -10.17
N PRO A 121 -5.65 -24.45 -9.33
CA PRO A 121 -5.03 -23.28 -8.70
C PRO A 121 -3.91 -23.66 -7.71
N GLU A 122 -3.74 -24.95 -7.39
CA GLU A 122 -2.64 -25.45 -6.55
C GLU A 122 -1.33 -25.65 -7.33
N ASN A 123 -1.38 -25.69 -8.67
CA ASN A 123 -0.22 -25.92 -9.52
C ASN A 123 0.32 -24.60 -10.11
N GLY A 124 1.61 -24.59 -10.45
CA GLY A 124 2.27 -23.44 -11.05
C GLY A 124 2.54 -22.27 -10.08
N ASP A 125 2.92 -21.12 -10.63
CA ASP A 125 3.16 -19.90 -9.84
C ASP A 125 1.91 -19.01 -9.89
N GLY A 126 1.27 -18.83 -8.73
CA GLY A 126 -0.02 -18.14 -8.63
C GLY A 126 -1.19 -18.90 -9.27
N GLY A 127 -1.09 -20.23 -9.42
CA GLY A 127 -2.14 -21.05 -10.05
C GLY A 127 -2.05 -21.12 -11.58
N TYR A 128 -0.93 -20.70 -12.19
CA TYR A 128 -0.72 -20.73 -13.64
C TYR A 128 0.55 -21.52 -13.98
N ASP A 129 0.46 -22.44 -14.94
CA ASP A 129 1.52 -23.35 -15.35
C ASP A 129 2.48 -22.74 -16.40
N TYR A 130 2.00 -21.78 -17.18
CA TYR A 130 2.78 -21.18 -18.26
C TYR A 130 2.57 -19.67 -18.35
N LEU A 131 3.58 -18.98 -18.89
CA LEU A 131 3.50 -17.58 -19.28
C LEU A 131 3.92 -17.42 -20.74
N LEU A 132 2.99 -16.98 -21.59
CA LEU A 132 3.28 -16.47 -22.93
C LEU A 132 3.52 -14.97 -22.83
N SER A 133 4.74 -14.48 -23.04
CA SER A 133 5.02 -13.05 -22.87
C SER A 133 5.99 -12.48 -23.89
N ALA A 134 5.70 -11.26 -24.35
CA ALA A 134 6.70 -10.35 -24.91
C ALA A 134 7.24 -9.44 -23.80
N TYR A 135 8.56 -9.30 -23.72
CA TYR A 135 9.21 -8.51 -22.68
C TYR A 135 10.52 -7.89 -23.15
N HIS A 136 10.98 -6.85 -22.45
CA HIS A 136 12.34 -6.33 -22.58
C HIS A 136 13.05 -6.39 -21.23
N ILE A 137 14.29 -6.87 -21.20
CA ILE A 137 15.15 -6.86 -20.00
C ILE A 137 16.34 -5.95 -20.27
N VAL A 138 16.60 -5.00 -19.37
CA VAL A 138 17.74 -4.10 -19.49
C VAL A 138 19.03 -4.88 -19.26
N ARG A 139 19.79 -5.10 -20.34
CA ARG A 139 21.08 -5.77 -20.26
C ARG A 139 22.11 -4.85 -19.62
N LEU A 140 23.07 -5.43 -18.89
CA LEU A 140 24.13 -4.66 -18.22
C LEU A 140 24.91 -3.75 -19.18
N SER A 141 25.16 -4.20 -20.42
CA SER A 141 25.85 -3.41 -21.45
C SER A 141 25.07 -2.19 -21.93
N ASP A 142 23.75 -2.22 -21.77
CA ASP A 142 22.83 -1.28 -22.41
C ASP A 142 22.20 -0.33 -21.37
N LYS A 143 22.44 -0.55 -20.08
CA LYS A 143 21.87 0.24 -18.99
C LYS A 143 22.09 1.75 -19.16
N GLY A 144 20.99 2.49 -19.22
CA GLY A 144 20.99 3.95 -19.42
C GLY A 144 21.36 4.40 -20.83
N ALA A 145 21.62 3.48 -21.76
CA ALA A 145 21.78 3.76 -23.17
C ALA A 145 20.40 3.84 -23.85
N ASN A 146 19.63 4.85 -23.46
CA ASN A 146 18.28 5.09 -23.98
C ASN A 146 18.27 4.98 -25.51
N SER A 147 17.39 4.13 -26.04
CA SER A 147 17.27 3.87 -27.47
C SER A 147 15.81 3.91 -27.89
N GLU A 148 15.46 4.76 -28.84
CA GLU A 148 14.10 4.83 -29.40
C GLU A 148 14.02 3.97 -30.66
N VAL A 149 13.29 2.85 -30.57
CA VAL A 149 13.25 1.82 -31.62
C VAL A 149 11.88 1.12 -31.65
N PRO A 150 11.52 0.46 -32.76
CA PRO A 150 10.26 -0.27 -32.85
C PRO A 150 10.13 -1.33 -31.76
N ILE A 151 8.92 -1.50 -31.23
CA ILE A 151 8.67 -2.43 -30.11
C ILE A 151 9.09 -3.85 -30.48
N GLY A 152 8.71 -4.32 -31.67
CA GLY A 152 9.04 -5.65 -32.17
C GLY A 152 10.54 -5.88 -32.47
N ASP A 153 11.36 -4.84 -32.50
CA ASP A 153 12.81 -4.97 -32.74
C ASP A 153 13.60 -5.21 -31.45
N GLN A 154 13.04 -4.85 -30.28
CA GLN A 154 13.72 -5.01 -28.98
C GLN A 154 13.00 -5.96 -28.02
N ALA A 155 11.67 -6.03 -28.06
CA ALA A 155 10.93 -6.95 -27.21
C ALA A 155 11.15 -8.39 -27.69
N GLU A 156 11.48 -9.28 -26.76
CA GLU A 156 11.62 -10.70 -26.99
C GLU A 156 10.32 -11.40 -26.57
N ALA A 157 9.78 -12.27 -27.42
CA ALA A 157 8.63 -13.10 -27.09
C ALA A 157 9.05 -14.53 -26.77
N SER A 158 8.54 -15.08 -25.67
CA SER A 158 8.87 -16.44 -25.24
C SER A 158 7.73 -17.07 -24.44
N ILE A 159 7.74 -18.41 -24.44
CA ILE A 159 6.93 -19.22 -23.54
C ILE A 159 7.79 -19.64 -22.38
N TRP A 160 7.26 -19.46 -21.18
CA TRP A 160 7.87 -19.85 -19.94
C TRP A 160 7.00 -20.88 -19.27
N ARG A 161 7.63 -21.88 -18.67
CA ARG A 161 7.01 -22.74 -17.67
C ARG A 161 7.11 -22.05 -16.32
N MET A 162 5.99 -21.95 -15.63
CA MET A 162 5.87 -21.43 -14.29
C MET A 162 5.69 -22.64 -13.37
N ASP A 163 6.76 -23.00 -12.66
CA ASP A 163 6.69 -23.94 -11.55
C ASP A 163 6.68 -23.10 -10.25
N PRO A 164 6.15 -23.61 -9.13
CA PRO A 164 6.21 -22.88 -7.86
C PRO A 164 7.65 -22.42 -7.53
N GLY A 165 7.85 -21.11 -7.52
CA GLY A 165 9.15 -20.48 -7.24
C GLY A 165 10.21 -20.54 -8.34
N SER A 166 9.87 -21.01 -9.55
CA SER A 166 10.80 -21.04 -10.68
C SER A 166 10.09 -20.71 -11.99
N ILE A 167 10.74 -19.91 -12.83
CA ILE A 167 10.27 -19.65 -14.18
C ILE A 167 11.35 -20.06 -15.18
N THR A 168 11.02 -21.02 -16.05
CA THR A 168 11.97 -21.59 -17.02
C THR A 168 11.52 -21.32 -18.43
N ARG A 169 12.38 -20.70 -19.24
CA ARG A 169 12.11 -20.48 -20.67
C ARG A 169 12.03 -21.83 -21.40
N LEU A 170 10.94 -22.06 -22.14
CA LEU A 170 10.76 -23.26 -22.93
C LEU A 170 11.13 -23.04 -24.40
N GLU A 171 10.47 -22.08 -25.04
CA GLU A 171 10.61 -21.83 -26.47
C GLU A 171 10.39 -20.36 -26.83
N ASP A 172 10.80 -20.00 -28.03
CA ASP A 172 10.52 -18.69 -28.62
C ASP A 172 9.03 -18.61 -29.00
N ALA A 173 8.41 -17.46 -28.76
CA ALA A 173 7.08 -17.13 -29.26
C ALA A 173 7.19 -16.08 -30.37
N SER A 174 6.11 -15.85 -31.11
CA SER A 174 6.06 -14.75 -32.07
C SER A 174 5.36 -13.52 -31.49
N LEU A 175 5.91 -12.36 -31.84
CA LEU A 175 5.36 -11.04 -31.53
C LEU A 175 5.07 -10.31 -32.85
N GLU A 176 3.87 -9.76 -32.97
CA GLU A 176 3.50 -8.80 -34.02
C GLU A 176 2.95 -7.54 -33.35
N VAL A 177 3.41 -6.37 -33.82
CA VAL A 177 3.01 -5.06 -33.27
C VAL A 177 2.41 -4.24 -34.41
N SER A 178 1.21 -3.69 -34.19
CA SER A 178 0.51 -2.86 -35.15
C SER A 178 0.06 -1.56 -34.50
N ALA A 179 0.91 -0.53 -34.57
CA ALA A 179 0.57 0.82 -34.09
C ALA A 179 -0.70 1.37 -34.78
N ALA A 180 -0.91 1.06 -36.05
CA ALA A 180 -2.09 1.51 -36.79
C ALA A 180 -3.41 0.89 -36.30
N GLN A 181 -3.34 -0.32 -35.72
CA GLN A 181 -4.50 -1.02 -35.15
C GLN A 181 -4.54 -0.94 -33.63
N ASN A 182 -3.54 -0.31 -33.02
CA ASN A 182 -3.29 -0.33 -31.59
C ASN A 182 -3.26 -1.76 -31.01
N THR A 183 -2.56 -2.68 -31.68
CA THR A 183 -2.49 -4.08 -31.22
C THR A 183 -1.08 -4.58 -30.99
N ILE A 184 -0.97 -5.47 -30.00
CA ILE A 184 0.16 -6.38 -29.79
C ILE A 184 -0.38 -7.81 -29.82
N THR A 185 0.13 -8.62 -30.75
CA THR A 185 -0.26 -10.01 -30.92
C THR A 185 0.86 -10.93 -30.46
N LEU A 186 0.55 -11.81 -29.51
CA LEU A 186 1.41 -12.89 -29.07
C LEU A 186 0.91 -14.21 -29.63
N THR A 187 1.81 -15.07 -30.08
CA THR A 187 1.45 -16.45 -30.47
C THR A 187 2.53 -17.43 -30.06
N GLY A 188 2.13 -18.53 -29.42
CA GLY A 188 3.04 -19.57 -28.93
C GLY A 188 2.35 -20.92 -28.75
N THR A 189 3.13 -22.02 -28.76
CA THR A 189 2.59 -23.37 -28.51
C THR A 189 2.69 -23.70 -27.03
N ILE A 190 1.55 -23.74 -26.33
CA ILE A 190 1.49 -24.00 -24.89
C ILE A 190 1.18 -25.48 -24.67
N PRO A 191 2.12 -26.29 -24.13
CA PRO A 191 1.90 -27.71 -23.95
C PRO A 191 0.68 -27.99 -23.06
N GLY A 192 -0.25 -28.83 -23.53
CA GLY A 192 -1.42 -29.24 -22.78
C GLY A 192 -2.56 -28.23 -22.69
N ILE A 193 -2.44 -27.03 -23.28
CA ILE A 193 -3.53 -26.05 -23.29
C ILE A 193 -4.76 -26.61 -24.01
N THR A 194 -5.95 -26.32 -23.47
CA THR A 194 -7.23 -26.69 -24.07
C THR A 194 -8.13 -25.46 -24.13
N SER A 195 -9.30 -25.57 -24.78
CA SER A 195 -10.30 -24.50 -24.78
C SER A 195 -10.92 -24.23 -23.41
N GLU A 196 -10.66 -25.07 -22.40
CA GLU A 196 -11.17 -24.90 -21.04
C GLU A 196 -10.12 -24.29 -20.10
N SER A 197 -8.88 -24.09 -20.55
CA SER A 197 -7.77 -23.57 -19.73
C SER A 197 -8.03 -22.12 -19.32
N ARG A 198 -7.71 -21.73 -18.09
CA ARG A 198 -7.87 -20.34 -17.61
C ARG A 198 -6.71 -19.45 -18.08
N LEU A 199 -7.04 -18.22 -18.46
CA LEU A 199 -6.13 -17.21 -18.97
C LEU A 199 -6.21 -15.91 -18.16
N SER A 200 -5.08 -15.40 -17.69
CA SER A 200 -4.97 -14.03 -17.12
C SER A 200 -4.05 -13.17 -17.96
N PHE A 201 -4.38 -11.89 -18.09
CA PHE A 201 -3.65 -10.95 -18.94
C PHE A 201 -3.02 -9.87 -18.09
N ARG A 202 -1.77 -9.53 -18.42
CA ARG A 202 -1.05 -8.46 -17.75
C ARG A 202 -0.15 -7.70 -18.70
N THR A 203 -0.17 -6.39 -18.59
CA THR A 203 0.80 -5.49 -19.22
C THR A 203 1.55 -4.72 -18.15
N TYR A 204 2.73 -4.21 -18.51
CA TYR A 204 3.68 -3.74 -17.51
C TYR A 204 4.69 -2.76 -18.08
N ASP A 205 4.95 -1.67 -17.34
CA ASP A 205 6.01 -0.69 -17.59
C ASP A 205 6.80 -0.36 -16.28
N TYR A 206 8.05 -0.83 -16.18
CA TYR A 206 9.02 -0.50 -15.11
C TYR A 206 9.58 0.92 -15.29
N GLY A 207 8.71 1.91 -15.42
CA GLY A 207 9.05 3.32 -15.50
C GLY A 207 9.28 3.94 -14.13
N ARG A 208 9.29 5.28 -14.06
CA ARG A 208 9.38 6.00 -12.78
C ARG A 208 8.18 5.79 -11.86
N ASN A 209 7.03 5.41 -12.42
CA ASN A 209 5.77 5.28 -11.70
C ASN A 209 5.29 3.83 -11.54
N PHE A 210 5.98 2.87 -12.17
CA PHE A 210 5.63 1.44 -12.08
C PHE A 210 4.15 1.19 -12.44
N ASP A 211 3.78 1.47 -13.69
CA ASP A 211 2.40 1.30 -14.14
C ASP A 211 2.19 -0.17 -14.57
N SER A 212 1.06 -0.76 -14.20
CA SER A 212 0.66 -2.08 -14.70
C SER A 212 -0.85 -2.17 -14.87
N ASP A 213 -1.26 -2.90 -15.91
CA ASP A 213 -2.66 -3.15 -16.19
C ASP A 213 -2.92 -4.67 -16.20
N THR A 214 -4.12 -5.08 -15.78
CA THR A 214 -4.52 -6.48 -15.65
C THR A 214 -5.97 -6.70 -16.02
N VAL A 215 -6.21 -7.60 -16.98
CA VAL A 215 -7.54 -8.11 -17.28
C VAL A 215 -7.67 -9.53 -16.71
N GLU A 216 -8.80 -9.75 -16.04
CA GLU A 216 -9.09 -10.87 -15.12
C GLU A 216 -8.61 -10.57 -13.69
N CYS A 217 -9.51 -10.74 -12.73
CA CYS A 217 -9.13 -10.78 -11.33
C CYS A 217 -8.23 -11.99 -11.11
N PRO A 218 -6.94 -11.84 -10.77
CA PRO A 218 -6.17 -12.98 -10.33
C PRO A 218 -6.97 -13.61 -9.21
N SER A 219 -7.37 -14.88 -9.38
CA SER A 219 -7.97 -15.65 -8.29
C SER A 219 -7.13 -15.37 -7.06
N PRO A 220 -7.71 -14.84 -5.96
CA PRO A 220 -6.97 -14.13 -4.93
C PRO A 220 -5.73 -14.93 -4.61
N LEU A 221 -4.60 -14.41 -5.06
CA LEU A 221 -3.32 -15.07 -4.90
C LEU A 221 -3.22 -15.37 -3.42
N ARG A 222 -3.11 -16.64 -3.05
CA ARG A 222 -3.01 -17.09 -1.66
C ARG A 222 -1.76 -16.55 -0.94
N GLY A 223 -0.95 -15.72 -1.61
CA GLY A 223 0.22 -15.01 -1.07
C GLY A 223 0.12 -13.47 -1.11
N GLY A 224 -0.94 -12.87 -1.63
CA GLY A 224 -1.25 -11.49 -1.29
C GLY A 224 -1.82 -11.51 0.12
N HIS A 225 -1.23 -10.79 1.07
CA HIS A 225 -1.78 -10.58 2.40
C HIS A 225 -3.20 -10.04 2.24
N ALA A 226 -4.20 -10.92 2.12
CA ALA A 226 -5.56 -10.56 2.40
C ALA A 226 -5.49 -9.94 3.78
N THR A 227 -5.92 -8.69 3.89
CA THR A 227 -6.17 -8.05 5.17
C THR A 227 -7.25 -8.87 5.84
N LEU A 228 -6.85 -9.98 6.48
CA LEU A 228 -7.74 -10.85 7.19
C LEU A 228 -8.43 -9.97 8.23
N PRO A 229 -9.77 -9.93 8.26
CA PRO A 229 -10.49 -9.17 9.26
C PRO A 229 -10.06 -9.71 10.61
N CYS A 230 -9.47 -8.87 11.47
CA CYS A 230 -9.05 -9.31 12.78
C CYS A 230 -10.28 -9.85 13.54
N SER A 231 -10.11 -10.95 14.26
CA SER A 231 -11.19 -11.49 15.11
C SER A 231 -11.50 -10.59 16.32
N SER A 232 -10.60 -9.66 16.68
CA SER A 232 -10.81 -8.68 17.76
C SER A 232 -10.22 -7.30 17.45
N ALA A 233 -10.99 -6.25 17.74
CA ALA A 233 -10.61 -4.85 17.52
C ALA A 233 -9.70 -4.27 18.63
N GLU A 234 -9.53 -4.97 19.75
CA GLU A 234 -8.71 -4.49 20.87
C GLU A 234 -7.26 -4.98 20.74
N ALA A 235 -6.32 -4.04 20.83
CA ALA A 235 -4.90 -4.35 20.89
C ALA A 235 -4.56 -5.12 22.18
N VAL A 236 -3.70 -6.13 22.07
CA VAL A 236 -3.35 -6.98 23.21
C VAL A 236 -2.19 -6.36 23.97
N ALA A 237 -2.36 -6.12 25.27
CA ALA A 237 -1.30 -5.60 26.13
C ALA A 237 -0.40 -6.73 26.68
N PRO A 238 0.91 -6.50 26.91
CA PRO A 238 1.78 -7.45 27.57
C PRO A 238 1.25 -7.86 28.96
N GLY A 239 1.25 -9.17 29.24
CA GLY A 239 0.63 -9.75 30.44
C GLY A 239 -0.82 -10.21 30.24
N GLY A 240 -1.39 -9.94 29.06
CA GLY A 240 -2.74 -10.35 28.67
C GLY A 240 -2.82 -11.74 28.05
N THR A 241 -4.06 -12.18 27.82
CA THR A 241 -4.39 -13.38 27.05
C THR A 241 -5.54 -13.05 26.12
N VAL A 242 -5.47 -13.54 24.88
CA VAL A 242 -6.50 -13.37 23.85
C VAL A 242 -6.81 -14.74 23.26
N SER A 243 -8.09 -15.06 23.09
CA SER A 243 -8.53 -16.31 22.46
C SER A 243 -9.00 -16.03 21.04
N ASP A 244 -8.86 -17.02 20.16
CA ASP A 244 -9.31 -16.95 18.78
C ASP A 244 -10.12 -18.20 18.40
N ASP A 245 -11.00 -18.05 17.42
CA ASP A 245 -11.86 -19.13 16.96
C ASP A 245 -11.10 -20.10 16.05
N VAL A 246 -11.27 -21.40 16.30
CA VAL A 246 -10.59 -22.45 15.53
C VAL A 246 -11.06 -22.46 14.08
N SER A 247 -10.14 -22.30 13.13
CA SER A 247 -10.43 -22.34 11.70
C SER A 247 -10.29 -23.74 11.11
N ALA A 248 -11.40 -24.33 10.63
CA ALA A 248 -11.39 -25.62 9.94
C ALA A 248 -10.56 -25.64 8.64
N ASN A 249 -10.21 -24.46 8.09
CA ASN A 249 -9.53 -24.33 6.79
C ASN A 249 -8.01 -24.10 6.92
N LEU A 250 -7.52 -23.74 8.10
CA LEU A 250 -6.09 -23.51 8.34
C LEU A 250 -5.38 -24.80 8.75
N ALA A 251 -4.07 -24.88 8.47
CA ALA A 251 -3.26 -25.98 8.98
C ALA A 251 -3.12 -25.89 10.51
N ALA A 252 -3.10 -27.03 11.20
CA ALA A 252 -3.24 -27.05 12.66
C ALA A 252 -2.10 -26.34 13.41
N HIS A 253 -0.90 -26.25 12.80
CA HIS A 253 0.29 -25.59 13.36
C HIS A 253 0.36 -24.09 13.09
N ILE A 254 -0.61 -23.52 12.38
CA ILE A 254 -0.79 -22.07 12.19
C ILE A 254 -2.17 -21.57 12.67
N ASP A 255 -3.07 -22.45 13.12
CA ASP A 255 -4.41 -22.09 13.60
C ASP A 255 -4.31 -21.71 15.08
N ILE A 256 -4.31 -20.41 15.36
CA ILE A 256 -4.19 -19.84 16.70
C ILE A 256 -5.50 -20.05 17.44
N THR A 257 -5.42 -20.60 18.65
CA THR A 257 -6.59 -20.79 19.53
C THR A 257 -6.55 -19.86 20.72
N GLU A 258 -5.34 -19.50 21.16
CA GLU A 258 -5.10 -18.55 22.22
C GLU A 258 -3.67 -18.01 22.09
N VAL A 259 -3.46 -16.76 22.50
CA VAL A 259 -2.13 -16.20 22.74
C VAL A 259 -2.08 -15.68 24.15
N SER A 260 -1.07 -16.09 24.91
CA SER A 260 -0.79 -15.52 26.23
C SER A 260 0.56 -14.84 26.24
N THR A 261 0.67 -13.73 26.99
CA THR A 261 1.89 -12.94 27.06
C THR A 261 2.29 -12.69 28.50
N ALA A 262 3.59 -12.59 28.75
CA ALA A 262 4.15 -12.20 30.03
C ALA A 262 5.29 -11.21 29.82
N LEU A 263 5.42 -10.25 30.73
CA LEU A 263 6.49 -9.25 30.69
C LEU A 263 7.29 -9.28 31.99
N SER A 264 8.62 -9.39 31.87
CA SER A 264 9.56 -9.36 32.99
C SER A 264 10.69 -8.38 32.71
N GLY A 265 10.52 -7.12 33.12
CA GLY A 265 11.40 -6.05 32.69
C GLY A 265 11.12 -5.74 31.22
N GLU A 266 12.16 -5.72 30.38
CA GLU A 266 12.04 -5.55 28.93
C GLU A 266 11.97 -6.88 28.18
N THR A 267 12.02 -8.02 28.87
CA THR A 267 11.89 -9.33 28.25
C THR A 267 10.40 -9.68 28.07
N LEU A 268 9.96 -9.72 26.82
CA LEU A 268 8.63 -10.19 26.43
C LEU A 268 8.66 -11.70 26.19
N THR A 269 7.69 -12.41 26.74
CA THR A 269 7.44 -13.82 26.45
C THR A 269 6.04 -13.96 25.85
N VAL A 270 5.94 -14.57 24.68
CA VAL A 270 4.68 -14.83 23.97
C VAL A 270 4.52 -16.34 23.80
N VAL A 271 3.34 -16.86 24.15
CA VAL A 271 2.97 -18.26 23.98
C VAL A 271 1.82 -18.34 23.00
N PHE A 272 2.08 -18.90 21.82
CA PHE A 272 1.07 -19.25 20.83
C PHE A 272 0.50 -20.61 21.19
N HIS A 273 -0.78 -20.67 21.54
CA HIS A 273 -1.54 -21.92 21.68
C HIS A 273 -2.19 -22.24 20.34
N LEU A 274 -1.68 -23.26 19.68
CA LEU A 274 -2.10 -23.65 18.34
C LEU A 274 -3.03 -24.85 18.40
N ARG A 275 -3.85 -25.08 17.36
CA ARG A 275 -4.76 -26.22 17.33
C ARG A 275 -4.02 -27.53 17.55
N GLU A 276 -2.89 -27.72 16.85
CA GLU A 276 -1.91 -28.78 17.12
C GLU A 276 -0.49 -28.33 16.78
N VAL A 277 0.50 -28.77 17.55
CA VAL A 277 1.92 -28.55 17.24
C VAL A 277 2.59 -29.90 17.00
N PRO A 278 3.02 -30.21 15.77
CA PRO A 278 3.65 -31.50 15.47
C PRO A 278 5.09 -31.56 16.03
N GLU A 279 5.57 -32.78 16.31
CA GLU A 279 6.97 -33.00 16.74
C GLU A 279 7.98 -32.56 15.66
N THR A 280 7.58 -32.68 14.40
CA THR A 280 8.36 -32.32 13.22
C THR A 280 7.51 -31.60 12.18
N LEU A 281 8.09 -30.59 11.51
CA LEU A 281 7.57 -30.01 10.28
C LEU A 281 8.47 -30.42 9.11
N THR A 282 7.91 -30.34 7.90
CA THR A 282 8.70 -30.42 6.67
C THR A 282 9.16 -29.01 6.33
N PHE A 283 10.46 -28.78 6.33
CA PHE A 283 11.09 -27.52 5.92
C PHE A 283 11.63 -27.65 4.50
N ASP A 284 11.90 -26.50 3.90
CA ASP A 284 12.45 -26.42 2.56
C ASP A 284 11.55 -27.14 1.54
N ARG A 285 10.22 -27.00 1.70
CA ARG A 285 9.21 -27.80 0.99
C ARG A 285 9.24 -27.55 -0.51
N THR A 286 9.01 -28.63 -1.27
CA THR A 286 8.63 -28.54 -2.68
C THR A 286 7.39 -27.66 -2.79
N GLY A 287 7.45 -26.62 -3.63
CA GLY A 287 6.38 -25.63 -3.75
C GLY A 287 6.71 -24.26 -3.18
N VAL A 288 7.73 -24.15 -2.31
CA VAL A 288 8.13 -22.89 -1.68
C VAL A 288 9.34 -22.31 -2.42
N PRO A 289 9.27 -21.06 -2.93
CA PRO A 289 10.37 -20.45 -3.66
C PRO A 289 11.64 -20.25 -2.85
N GLU A 290 12.78 -20.20 -3.55
CA GLU A 290 14.03 -19.78 -2.92
C GLU A 290 13.93 -18.38 -2.31
N ASN A 291 14.53 -18.21 -1.13
CA ASN A 291 14.50 -17.01 -0.31
C ASN A 291 13.10 -16.58 0.19
N ALA A 292 12.07 -17.40 0.00
CA ALA A 292 10.75 -17.13 0.56
C ALA A 292 10.73 -17.43 2.07
N LEU A 293 9.94 -16.65 2.80
CA LEU A 293 9.53 -16.97 4.17
C LEU A 293 8.61 -18.19 4.07
N GLU A 294 8.97 -19.31 4.67
CA GLU A 294 8.17 -20.53 4.63
C GLU A 294 7.26 -20.64 5.86
N TYR A 295 7.80 -20.34 7.03
CA TYR A 295 7.11 -20.40 8.32
C TYR A 295 7.43 -19.15 9.13
N ASN A 296 6.41 -18.59 9.80
CA ASN A 296 6.54 -17.45 10.72
C ASN A 296 5.65 -17.68 11.94
N TRP A 297 6.18 -17.38 13.12
CA TRP A 297 5.41 -17.08 14.32
C TRP A 297 5.93 -15.75 14.85
N GLU A 298 5.11 -14.71 14.75
CA GLU A 298 5.53 -13.33 14.90
C GLU A 298 4.64 -12.58 15.88
N VAL A 299 5.26 -11.73 16.70
CA VAL A 299 4.58 -10.63 17.38
C VAL A 299 5.12 -9.30 16.87
N ALA A 300 4.23 -8.43 16.41
CA ALA A 300 4.50 -7.05 16.10
C ALA A 300 4.18 -6.17 17.32
N ILE A 301 5.09 -5.27 17.67
CA ILE A 301 5.09 -4.59 18.97
C ILE A 301 5.16 -3.08 18.75
N ASP A 302 4.16 -2.38 19.27
CA ASP A 302 4.05 -0.91 19.30
C ASP A 302 4.31 -0.50 20.75
N VAL A 303 5.52 -0.02 21.02
CA VAL A 303 6.00 0.27 22.36
C VAL A 303 5.46 1.60 22.86
N ASP A 304 5.32 2.58 21.96
CA ASP A 304 4.96 3.96 22.26
C ASP A 304 3.46 4.28 22.07
N GLY A 305 2.68 3.35 21.52
CA GLY A 305 1.25 3.51 21.26
C GLY A 305 0.96 4.36 20.03
N SER A 306 1.95 4.59 19.16
CA SER A 306 1.82 5.40 17.93
C SER A 306 0.91 4.76 16.88
N GLY A 307 0.53 3.49 17.05
CA GLY A 307 -0.13 2.69 16.01
C GLY A 307 0.85 2.21 14.95
N ARG A 308 2.16 2.39 15.15
CA ARG A 308 3.21 1.80 14.34
C ARG A 308 3.97 0.78 15.18
N TYR A 309 4.29 -0.35 14.58
CA TYR A 309 5.13 -1.33 15.24
C TYR A 309 6.58 -0.91 15.18
N ASP A 310 7.16 -0.67 16.36
CA ASP A 310 8.56 -0.35 16.59
C ASP A 310 9.45 -1.60 16.50
N TYR A 311 8.92 -2.73 16.95
CA TYR A 311 9.68 -3.98 17.01
C TYR A 311 8.89 -5.16 16.46
N THR A 312 9.65 -6.18 16.08
CA THR A 312 9.14 -7.50 15.77
C THR A 312 9.93 -8.54 16.55
N LEU A 313 9.25 -9.42 17.29
CA LEU A 313 9.85 -10.62 17.86
C LEU A 313 9.27 -11.82 17.11
N ALA A 314 10.14 -12.60 16.46
CA ALA A 314 9.67 -13.66 15.56
C ALA A 314 10.55 -14.91 15.60
N ALA A 315 9.91 -16.05 15.28
CA ALA A 315 10.53 -17.31 14.94
C ALA A 315 10.23 -17.61 13.46
N ARG A 316 11.25 -17.60 12.61
CA ARG A 316 11.12 -17.63 11.14
C ARG A 316 11.96 -18.73 10.50
N HIS A 317 11.45 -19.30 9.43
CA HIS A 317 12.24 -20.12 8.51
C HIS A 317 12.14 -19.55 7.10
N TYR A 318 13.29 -19.32 6.48
CA TYR A 318 13.41 -18.95 5.07
C TYR A 318 14.01 -20.12 4.30
N VAL A 319 13.47 -20.40 3.12
CA VAL A 319 14.03 -21.42 2.23
C VAL A 319 15.31 -20.87 1.62
N TYR A 320 16.45 -21.50 1.89
CA TYR A 320 17.70 -21.10 1.25
C TYR A 320 17.81 -21.67 -0.17
N PRO A 321 18.44 -20.96 -1.12
CA PRO A 321 18.61 -21.44 -2.50
C PRO A 321 19.19 -22.86 -2.63
N ALA A 322 20.05 -23.25 -1.69
CA ALA A 322 20.69 -24.58 -1.70
C ALA A 322 19.77 -25.71 -1.18
N ASP A 323 18.73 -25.37 -0.43
CA ASP A 323 17.87 -26.31 0.30
C ASP A 323 16.47 -26.42 -0.32
N SER A 324 16.08 -25.50 -1.21
CA SER A 324 14.78 -25.45 -1.89
C SER A 324 14.37 -26.80 -2.51
N GLY A 325 13.19 -27.30 -2.13
CA GLY A 325 12.62 -28.55 -2.64
C GLY A 325 13.25 -29.83 -2.08
N THR A 326 13.95 -29.75 -0.95
CA THR A 326 14.54 -30.94 -0.31
C THR A 326 13.57 -31.69 0.61
N ASP A 327 12.44 -31.09 0.97
CA ASP A 327 11.40 -31.68 1.83
C ASP A 327 11.96 -32.26 3.13
N ARG A 328 12.74 -31.45 3.85
CA ARG A 328 13.47 -31.88 5.03
C ARG A 328 12.58 -31.92 6.26
N ALA A 329 12.23 -33.12 6.73
CA ALA A 329 11.57 -33.30 8.01
C ALA A 329 12.53 -32.99 9.19
N ALA A 330 12.20 -31.98 10.00
CA ALA A 330 12.99 -31.61 11.17
C ALA A 330 12.08 -31.18 12.34
N SER A 331 12.59 -31.28 13.56
CA SER A 331 11.89 -30.72 14.72
C SER A 331 11.93 -29.19 14.66
N ILE A 332 10.81 -28.54 15.00
CA ILE A 332 10.69 -27.07 15.03
C ILE A 332 11.75 -26.46 15.96
N ALA A 333 12.01 -27.10 17.10
CA ALA A 333 13.01 -26.67 18.08
C ALA A 333 14.46 -27.06 17.75
N ALA A 334 14.72 -27.71 16.60
CA ALA A 334 16.07 -28.09 16.22
C ALA A 334 16.91 -26.85 15.90
N SER A 335 18.05 -26.72 16.57
CA SER A 335 19.01 -25.63 16.37
C SER A 335 19.36 -25.44 14.88
N GLY A 336 19.24 -24.21 14.39
CA GLY A 336 19.52 -23.85 13.00
C GLY A 336 18.38 -24.10 12.02
N THR A 337 17.22 -24.61 12.47
CA THR A 337 16.04 -24.80 11.60
C THR A 337 15.20 -23.53 11.55
N VAL A 338 14.82 -22.99 12.71
CA VAL A 338 14.08 -21.74 12.83
C VAL A 338 14.99 -20.68 13.44
N GLN A 339 15.01 -19.50 12.84
CA GLN A 339 15.72 -18.32 13.34
C GLN A 339 14.81 -17.56 14.28
N VAL A 340 15.27 -17.30 15.50
CA VAL A 340 14.47 -16.63 16.52
C VAL A 340 15.19 -15.36 16.91
N ASN A 341 14.57 -14.21 16.69
CA ASN A 341 15.22 -12.92 16.85
C ASN A 341 14.23 -11.77 17.10
N THR A 342 14.77 -10.71 17.69
CA THR A 342 14.12 -9.40 17.80
C THR A 342 14.67 -8.46 16.73
N TRP A 343 13.79 -7.79 16.00
CA TRP A 343 14.11 -6.74 15.05
C TRP A 343 13.52 -5.40 15.48
N GLU A 344 14.29 -4.33 15.31
CA GLU A 344 13.77 -2.96 15.26
C GLU A 344 13.21 -2.73 13.87
N ARG A 345 11.92 -2.38 13.76
CA ARG A 345 11.30 -2.00 12.50
C ARG A 345 11.62 -0.55 12.19
N ARG A 346 12.04 -0.31 10.95
CA ARG A 346 12.25 1.02 10.40
C ARG A 346 11.42 1.16 9.15
N LEU A 347 11.23 2.40 8.69
CA LEU A 347 10.49 2.67 7.46
C LEU A 347 11.09 1.99 6.21
N LYS A 348 12.38 1.64 6.24
CA LYS A 348 13.09 0.93 5.17
C LYS A 348 13.77 -0.34 5.69
N GLY A 349 12.96 -1.30 6.13
CA GLY A 349 13.43 -2.63 6.56
C GLY A 349 13.50 -2.77 8.07
N GLY A 350 14.34 -3.67 8.57
CA GLY A 350 14.54 -3.88 10.00
C GLY A 350 16.02 -4.02 10.35
N ILE A 351 16.36 -3.71 11.59
CA ILE A 351 17.68 -3.99 12.16
C ILE A 351 17.56 -5.12 13.17
N LEU A 352 18.35 -6.17 12.98
CA LEU A 352 18.47 -7.25 13.96
C LEU A 352 19.06 -6.69 15.25
N LEU A 353 18.32 -6.77 16.36
CA LEU A 353 18.76 -6.28 17.67
C LEU A 353 19.46 -7.37 18.46
N ALA A 354 18.80 -8.52 18.60
CA ALA A 354 19.26 -9.61 19.45
C ALA A 354 18.68 -10.95 18.98
N ASP A 355 19.40 -12.01 19.31
CA ASP A 355 18.85 -13.36 19.26
C ASP A 355 17.78 -13.51 20.35
N ALA A 356 16.71 -14.22 20.04
CA ALA A 356 15.66 -14.58 20.97
C ALA A 356 15.67 -16.09 21.23
N SER A 357 14.84 -16.54 22.16
CA SER A 357 14.69 -17.95 22.51
C SER A 357 13.33 -18.49 22.11
N MET A 358 13.28 -19.77 21.78
CA MET A 358 12.05 -20.47 21.46
C MET A 358 11.99 -21.81 22.19
N GLU A 359 10.80 -22.14 22.69
CA GLU A 359 10.45 -23.44 23.25
C GLU A 359 9.21 -23.98 22.53
N VAL A 360 9.17 -25.30 22.29
CA VAL A 360 8.07 -25.97 21.59
C VAL A 360 7.57 -27.12 22.46
N SER A 361 6.27 -27.12 22.79
CA SER A 361 5.61 -28.21 23.52
C SER A 361 4.50 -28.80 22.67
N THR A 362 4.71 -30.01 22.14
CA THR A 362 3.69 -30.73 21.37
C THR A 362 2.54 -31.22 22.25
N GLN A 363 2.83 -31.52 23.51
CA GLN A 363 1.84 -31.95 24.50
C GLN A 363 0.90 -30.81 24.88
N ASP A 364 1.45 -29.61 25.12
CA ASP A 364 0.66 -28.43 25.50
C ASP A 364 0.17 -27.66 24.27
N ARG A 365 0.62 -28.05 23.07
CA ARG A 365 0.32 -27.44 21.77
C ARG A 365 0.74 -25.99 21.72
N THR A 366 1.94 -25.71 22.24
CA THR A 366 2.46 -24.35 22.33
C THR A 366 3.77 -24.16 21.59
N ILE A 367 3.92 -22.96 21.04
CA ILE A 367 5.21 -22.38 20.66
C ILE A 367 5.40 -21.13 21.51
N THR A 368 6.46 -21.12 22.31
CA THR A 368 6.82 -19.99 23.18
C THR A 368 8.02 -19.28 22.58
N ILE A 369 7.93 -17.97 22.36
CA ILE A 369 9.04 -17.11 21.97
C ILE A 369 9.33 -16.08 23.07
N SER A 370 10.60 -15.82 23.36
CA SER A 370 11.01 -14.86 24.38
C SER A 370 12.25 -14.10 23.98
N GLY A 371 12.19 -12.76 24.08
CA GLY A 371 13.28 -11.87 23.72
C GLY A 371 13.17 -10.49 24.38
N ASP A 372 14.28 -9.76 24.39
CA ASP A 372 14.36 -8.40 24.94
C ASP A 372 13.83 -7.38 23.93
N ILE A 373 12.92 -6.52 24.37
CA ILE A 373 12.27 -5.47 23.58
C ILE A 373 12.53 -4.12 24.26
N PRO A 374 13.45 -3.29 23.74
CA PRO A 374 13.78 -2.02 24.38
C PRO A 374 12.55 -1.13 24.57
N GLY A 375 12.37 -0.59 25.77
CA GLY A 375 11.29 0.34 26.10
C GLY A 375 9.90 -0.28 26.29
N ILE A 376 9.71 -1.59 26.07
CA ILE A 376 8.38 -2.22 26.20
C ILE A 376 7.84 -2.05 27.62
N THR A 377 6.55 -1.76 27.73
CA THR A 377 5.83 -1.66 29.01
C THR A 377 4.54 -2.46 28.95
N THR A 378 3.83 -2.55 30.07
CA THR A 378 2.48 -3.15 30.10
C THR A 378 1.43 -2.33 29.34
N GLU A 379 1.76 -1.11 28.91
CA GLU A 379 0.87 -0.24 28.11
C GLU A 379 1.10 -0.38 26.60
N SER A 380 2.19 -1.07 26.20
CA SER A 380 2.50 -1.35 24.80
C SER A 380 1.43 -2.24 24.15
N ARG A 381 1.38 -2.25 22.82
CA ARG A 381 0.39 -2.96 22.02
C ARG A 381 1.03 -4.07 21.20
N LEU A 382 0.36 -5.22 21.15
CA LEU A 382 0.83 -6.42 20.47
C LEU A 382 -0.19 -6.88 19.43
N ALA A 383 0.31 -7.35 18.29
CA ALA A 383 -0.43 -8.21 17.37
C ALA A 383 0.39 -9.43 16.98
N PHE A 384 -0.31 -10.51 16.68
CA PHE A 384 0.27 -11.83 16.51
C PHE A 384 -0.08 -12.33 15.11
N GLU A 385 0.90 -12.90 14.43
CA GLU A 385 0.71 -13.55 13.14
C GLU A 385 1.41 -14.91 13.14
N THR A 386 0.72 -15.93 12.63
CA THR A 386 1.33 -17.20 12.25
C THR A 386 1.13 -17.43 10.78
N TYR A 387 2.18 -17.91 10.10
CA TYR A 387 2.19 -18.02 8.65
C TYR A 387 2.86 -19.33 8.23
N ASP A 388 2.27 -19.96 7.22
CA ASP A 388 2.82 -21.06 6.45
C ASP A 388 2.57 -20.78 4.96
N TYR A 389 3.65 -20.68 4.18
CA TYR A 389 3.60 -20.32 2.77
C TYR A 389 2.57 -21.14 1.95
N LEU A 390 2.42 -22.43 2.24
CA LEU A 390 1.50 -23.32 1.52
C LEU A 390 0.12 -23.44 2.15
N HIS A 391 -0.05 -22.99 3.41
CA HIS A 391 -1.29 -23.19 4.16
C HIS A 391 -1.96 -21.89 4.65
N GLY A 392 -1.39 -20.73 4.35
CA GLY A 392 -1.96 -19.41 4.66
C GLY A 392 -1.43 -18.82 5.95
N SER A 393 -2.17 -17.86 6.51
CA SER A 393 -1.85 -17.21 7.78
C SER A 393 -3.06 -17.12 8.69
N ASP A 394 -2.75 -16.87 9.97
CA ASP A 394 -3.71 -16.55 11.01
C ASP A 394 -3.22 -15.35 11.81
N VAL A 395 -4.14 -14.50 12.27
CA VAL A 395 -3.82 -13.20 12.88
C VAL A 395 -4.71 -12.92 14.07
N VAL A 396 -4.09 -12.63 15.22
CA VAL A 396 -4.79 -12.25 16.45
C VAL A 396 -4.31 -10.89 16.94
N GLY A 397 -5.26 -10.03 17.32
CA GLY A 397 -4.99 -8.64 17.67
C GLY A 397 -4.76 -7.80 16.42
N CYS A 398 -5.53 -6.72 16.26
CA CYS A 398 -5.34 -5.87 15.10
C CYS A 398 -4.02 -5.10 15.18
N PRO A 399 -3.22 -5.07 14.09
CA PRO A 399 -2.59 -3.83 13.69
C PRO A 399 -3.65 -2.77 13.68
N THR A 400 -3.57 -1.80 14.60
CA THR A 400 -4.19 -0.51 14.36
C THR A 400 -3.76 -0.16 12.94
N PRO A 401 -4.69 -0.11 11.96
CA PRO A 401 -4.29 0.11 10.59
C PRO A 401 -3.44 1.38 10.59
N LEU A 402 -2.29 1.33 9.93
CA LEU A 402 -1.32 2.43 9.75
C LEU A 402 -1.94 3.75 9.20
N ARG A 403 -3.26 3.80 9.05
CA ARG A 403 -4.08 4.93 8.62
C ARG A 403 -4.94 5.59 9.69
N GLN A 404 -5.15 5.00 10.88
CA GLN A 404 -5.79 5.76 11.97
C GLN A 404 -4.72 6.60 12.68
N GLY A 405 -4.38 7.73 12.04
CA GLY A 405 -3.82 8.85 12.80
C GLY A 405 -4.71 9.13 14.00
N ILE A 406 -4.09 9.58 15.10
CA ILE A 406 -4.73 9.92 16.39
C ILE A 406 -6.19 10.30 16.16
N SER A 407 -7.08 9.40 16.61
CA SER A 407 -8.53 9.53 16.53
C SER A 407 -8.94 10.99 16.62
N SER A 408 -9.47 11.51 15.51
CA SER A 408 -10.17 12.79 15.45
C SER A 408 -11.42 12.70 16.33
N SER A 409 -11.24 12.79 17.65
CA SER A 409 -12.33 12.92 18.63
C SER A 409 -13.20 14.17 18.41
N ALA A 410 -12.83 15.02 17.43
CA ALA A 410 -13.58 16.16 16.95
C ALA A 410 -14.52 15.85 15.77
N CYS A 411 -14.41 14.70 15.11
CA CYS A 411 -15.40 14.24 14.15
C CYS A 411 -16.44 13.44 14.95
N ASP A 412 -17.60 14.06 15.21
CA ASP A 412 -18.71 13.49 15.96
C ASP A 412 -18.98 12.03 15.53
N THR A 413 -19.30 11.17 16.49
CA THR A 413 -19.61 9.73 16.30
C THR A 413 -20.80 9.45 15.37
N ASP A 414 -21.46 10.50 14.87
CA ASP A 414 -22.60 10.44 13.96
C ASP A 414 -22.19 10.40 12.46
N GLY A 415 -20.94 10.01 12.18
CA GLY A 415 -20.56 9.37 10.91
C GLY A 415 -20.60 10.21 9.62
N SER A 416 -20.62 11.55 9.69
CA SER A 416 -20.91 12.36 8.47
C SER A 416 -20.15 13.67 8.24
N ALA A 417 -19.23 14.08 9.12
CA ALA A 417 -18.68 15.44 9.04
C ALA A 417 -17.53 15.59 8.01
N VAL A 418 -17.77 15.39 6.72
CA VAL A 418 -16.80 15.71 5.65
C VAL A 418 -16.36 17.18 5.75
N ILE A 419 -15.04 17.44 5.79
CA ILE A 419 -14.51 18.80 5.76
C ILE A 419 -14.60 19.33 4.33
N VAL A 420 -15.29 20.45 4.14
CA VAL A 420 -15.44 21.12 2.83
C VAL A 420 -14.87 22.54 2.85
N PRO A 421 -14.52 23.12 1.69
CA PRO A 421 -14.01 24.49 1.65
C PRO A 421 -14.97 25.51 2.27
N GLY A 422 -14.42 26.42 3.08
CA GLY A 422 -15.19 27.44 3.82
C GLY A 422 -15.56 27.03 5.25
N GLN A 423 -15.17 25.83 5.69
CA GLN A 423 -15.37 25.37 7.06
C GLN A 423 -14.15 25.65 7.97
N THR A 424 -14.46 25.69 9.27
CA THR A 424 -13.49 25.70 10.36
C THR A 424 -13.78 24.49 11.25
N VAL A 425 -12.76 23.71 11.58
CA VAL A 425 -12.83 22.51 12.41
C VAL A 425 -11.79 22.64 13.51
N THR A 426 -12.23 22.59 14.77
CA THR A 426 -11.32 22.60 15.93
C THR A 426 -10.98 21.18 16.35
N THR A 427 -9.74 20.93 16.71
CA THR A 427 -9.24 19.64 17.19
C THR A 427 -8.79 19.77 18.65
N GLY A 428 -8.66 18.63 19.33
CA GLY A 428 -8.08 18.60 20.68
C GLY A 428 -6.58 18.90 20.61
N VAL A 429 -6.03 19.42 21.71
CA VAL A 429 -4.58 19.58 21.86
C VAL A 429 -3.97 18.25 22.30
N SER A 430 -2.92 17.78 21.62
CA SER A 430 -2.22 16.53 21.99
C SER A 430 -0.97 16.79 22.81
N ASP A 431 -0.92 16.37 24.07
CA ASP A 431 0.28 16.50 24.93
C ASP A 431 1.50 15.70 24.42
N GLY A 432 1.31 14.73 23.52
CA GLY A 432 2.38 13.90 22.96
C GLY A 432 3.03 14.45 21.70
N LEU A 433 2.32 15.25 20.90
CA LEU A 433 2.79 15.67 19.58
C LEU A 433 3.73 16.88 19.63
N ALA A 434 4.74 16.89 18.75
CA ALA A 434 5.53 18.08 18.48
C ALA A 434 4.65 19.29 18.12
N SER A 435 4.94 20.46 18.71
CA SER A 435 4.10 21.67 18.60
C SER A 435 3.85 22.20 17.18
N HIS A 436 4.73 21.89 16.22
CA HIS A 436 4.60 22.26 14.80
C HIS A 436 3.82 21.23 13.97
N VAL A 437 3.45 20.11 14.58
CA VAL A 437 2.59 19.07 14.02
C VAL A 437 1.21 19.09 14.67
N ASP A 438 1.12 19.39 15.99
CA ASP A 438 -0.11 19.46 16.78
C ASP A 438 -1.13 20.50 16.24
N ILE A 439 -2.05 20.05 15.39
CA ILE A 439 -3.15 20.82 14.81
C ILE A 439 -4.20 21.02 15.90
N THR A 440 -4.54 22.28 16.15
CA THR A 440 -5.57 22.72 17.11
C THR A 440 -6.84 23.23 16.43
N GLU A 441 -6.71 23.72 15.19
CA GLU A 441 -7.82 24.13 14.35
C GLU A 441 -7.39 24.09 12.88
N ILE A 442 -8.35 23.80 12.00
CA ILE A 442 -8.23 23.90 10.56
C ILE A 442 -9.27 24.90 10.09
N SER A 443 -8.84 25.83 9.25
CA SER A 443 -9.73 26.79 8.61
C SER A 443 -9.49 26.80 7.10
N THR A 444 -10.55 26.83 6.31
CA THR A 444 -10.46 26.83 4.84
C THR A 444 -11.22 27.99 4.22
N ALA A 445 -10.73 28.50 3.11
CA ALA A 445 -11.43 29.49 2.29
C ALA A 445 -11.26 29.16 0.81
N LEU A 446 -12.35 29.29 0.05
CA LEU A 446 -12.35 29.08 -1.39
C LEU A 446 -12.78 30.35 -2.13
N ALA A 447 -12.02 30.75 -3.13
CA ALA A 447 -12.34 31.88 -3.99
C ALA A 447 -12.09 31.55 -5.46
N GLY A 448 -13.17 31.22 -6.18
CA GLY A 448 -13.03 30.55 -7.46
C GLY A 448 -12.40 29.18 -7.25
N GLU A 449 -11.31 28.89 -7.95
CA GLU A 449 -10.54 27.65 -7.79
C GLU A 449 -9.36 27.79 -6.81
N THR A 450 -9.15 28.98 -6.24
CA THR A 450 -8.07 29.20 -5.28
C THR A 450 -8.49 28.72 -3.89
N LEU A 451 -7.93 27.61 -3.44
CA LEU A 451 -8.08 27.10 -2.08
C LEU A 451 -7.00 27.69 -1.17
N ALA A 452 -7.42 28.22 -0.02
CA ALA A 452 -6.54 28.55 1.10
C ALA A 452 -6.87 27.63 2.28
N ALA A 453 -5.88 26.86 2.71
CA ALA A 453 -5.95 25.94 3.84
C ALA A 453 -5.04 26.44 4.98
N ILE A 454 -5.60 26.64 6.17
CA ILE A 454 -4.92 27.20 7.33
C ILE A 454 -4.85 26.13 8.42
N PHE A 455 -3.64 25.73 8.77
CA PHE A 455 -3.32 24.88 9.91
C PHE A 455 -3.02 25.78 11.10
N HIS A 456 -3.85 25.76 12.14
CA HIS A 456 -3.58 26.40 13.42
C HIS A 456 -2.91 25.37 14.33
N LEU A 457 -1.69 25.64 14.76
CA LEU A 457 -0.82 24.70 15.48
C LEU A 457 -0.65 25.13 16.95
N ARG A 458 -0.26 24.23 17.85
CA ARG A 458 -0.21 24.54 19.29
C ARG A 458 0.80 25.65 19.65
N ASP A 459 2.00 25.65 19.07
CA ASP A 459 3.05 26.66 19.38
C ASP A 459 4.10 26.70 18.25
N LEU A 460 3.69 27.11 17.05
CA LEU A 460 4.55 27.07 15.86
C LEU A 460 5.82 27.94 16.02
N PRO A 461 7.04 27.37 16.07
CA PRO A 461 8.25 28.16 16.21
C PRO A 461 8.58 28.97 14.94
N GLU A 462 9.36 30.05 15.11
CA GLU A 462 9.86 30.84 13.96
C GLU A 462 10.82 30.05 13.05
N SER A 463 11.47 29.02 13.60
CA SER A 463 12.43 28.16 12.92
C SER A 463 12.31 26.71 13.37
N LEU A 464 12.55 25.77 12.44
CA LEU A 464 12.72 24.35 12.73
C LEU A 464 14.17 23.94 12.50
N VAL A 465 14.56 22.79 13.06
CA VAL A 465 15.85 22.16 12.78
C VAL A 465 15.67 21.23 11.58
N PHE A 466 16.32 21.56 10.48
CA PHE A 466 16.31 20.73 9.27
C PHE A 466 17.55 19.86 9.21
N ASP A 467 17.49 18.83 8.37
CA ASP A 467 18.59 17.90 8.16
C ASP A 467 19.01 17.19 9.45
N ARG A 468 18.00 16.77 10.24
CA ARG A 468 18.22 16.08 11.52
C ARG A 468 18.99 14.78 11.32
N GLU A 469 19.90 14.51 12.25
CA GLU A 469 20.55 13.21 12.35
C GLU A 469 19.49 12.10 12.45
N GLY A 470 19.68 11.01 11.69
CA GLY A 470 18.71 9.90 11.64
C GLY A 470 17.68 9.99 10.50
N VAL A 471 17.53 11.16 9.84
CA VAL A 471 16.68 11.29 8.65
C VAL A 471 17.50 11.02 7.39
N SER A 472 17.19 9.92 6.70
CA SER A 472 17.93 9.50 5.50
C SER A 472 17.80 10.49 4.33
N GLU A 473 18.79 10.49 3.44
CA GLU A 473 18.73 11.24 2.18
C GLU A 473 17.47 10.94 1.36
N ASN A 474 16.97 11.98 0.68
CA ASN A 474 15.75 11.96 -0.14
C ASN A 474 14.46 11.65 0.63
N PHE A 475 14.51 11.62 1.96
CA PHE A 475 13.33 11.45 2.79
C PHE A 475 12.68 12.79 3.10
N ILE A 476 11.35 12.81 3.15
CA ILE A 476 10.61 14.00 3.59
C ILE A 476 10.76 14.07 5.11
N GLU A 477 11.25 15.19 5.63
CA GLU A 477 11.44 15.39 7.07
C GLU A 477 10.23 16.09 7.69
N TYR A 478 9.74 17.14 7.03
CA TYR A 478 8.56 17.90 7.43
C TYR A 478 7.57 17.95 6.28
N TYR A 479 6.29 17.78 6.59
CA TYR A 479 5.25 17.77 5.59
C TYR A 479 3.93 18.31 6.12
N TRP A 480 3.31 19.23 5.40
CA TRP A 480 1.92 19.64 5.62
C TRP A 480 1.17 19.42 4.31
N GLN A 481 0.02 18.77 4.36
CA GLN A 481 -0.75 18.44 3.16
C GLN A 481 -2.25 18.60 3.37
N VAL A 482 -2.93 18.87 2.27
CA VAL A 482 -4.38 18.77 2.10
C VAL A 482 -4.64 17.84 0.91
N LEU A 483 -5.24 16.69 1.17
CA LEU A 483 -5.78 15.81 0.12
C LEU A 483 -7.16 16.34 -0.27
N ILE A 484 -7.42 16.44 -1.56
CA ILE A 484 -8.58 17.12 -2.12
C ILE A 484 -9.26 16.19 -3.12
N ASP A 485 -10.49 15.85 -2.79
CA ASP A 485 -11.47 15.17 -3.64
C ASP A 485 -12.36 16.26 -4.20
N SER A 486 -12.04 16.67 -5.42
CA SER A 486 -12.57 17.85 -6.09
C SER A 486 -13.97 17.64 -6.66
N ASP A 487 -14.33 16.41 -7.01
CA ASP A 487 -15.58 16.05 -7.69
C ASP A 487 -16.50 15.13 -6.87
N ARG A 488 -16.09 14.75 -5.64
CA ARG A 488 -16.78 13.80 -4.75
C ARG A 488 -16.86 12.38 -5.28
N ASN A 489 -16.03 12.04 -6.26
CA ASN A 489 -15.97 10.68 -6.76
C ASN A 489 -14.84 9.92 -6.06
N GLN A 490 -15.20 9.01 -5.16
CA GLN A 490 -14.23 8.15 -4.48
C GLN A 490 -13.53 7.16 -5.42
N GLU A 491 -14.06 6.99 -6.64
CA GLU A 491 -13.47 6.13 -7.67
C GLU A 491 -12.33 6.83 -8.43
N THR A 492 -12.18 8.16 -8.31
CA THR A 492 -11.12 8.91 -9.00
C THR A 492 -9.95 9.28 -8.10
N GLY A 493 -8.76 9.28 -8.68
CA GLY A 493 -7.54 9.65 -7.97
C GLY A 493 -6.99 8.54 -7.08
N ILE A 494 -6.04 8.89 -6.21
CA ILE A 494 -5.39 7.93 -5.30
C ILE A 494 -6.14 7.97 -3.98
N ASP A 495 -6.70 6.83 -3.58
CA ASP A 495 -7.60 6.72 -2.42
C ASP A 495 -8.81 7.68 -2.49
N GLY A 496 -9.31 7.96 -3.70
CA GLY A 496 -10.45 8.85 -3.90
C GLY A 496 -10.13 10.34 -3.77
N PHE A 497 -8.87 10.76 -3.99
CA PHE A 497 -8.43 12.17 -3.99
C PHE A 497 -7.66 12.51 -5.27
N GLU A 498 -8.10 13.52 -6.04
CA GLU A 498 -7.44 13.91 -7.30
C GLU A 498 -6.27 14.87 -7.10
N TYR A 499 -6.23 15.62 -5.99
CA TYR A 499 -5.20 16.63 -5.77
C TYR A 499 -4.63 16.58 -4.36
N THR A 500 -3.36 16.98 -4.24
CA THR A 500 -2.68 17.25 -2.97
C THR A 500 -2.12 18.66 -3.00
N LEU A 501 -2.59 19.54 -2.11
CA LEU A 501 -1.98 20.83 -1.83
C LEU A 501 -1.03 20.68 -0.64
N SER A 502 0.28 20.84 -0.84
CA SER A 502 1.24 20.54 0.22
C SER A 502 2.41 21.51 0.31
N ALA A 503 3.15 21.44 1.42
CA ALA A 503 4.49 21.98 1.56
C ALA A 503 5.37 20.97 2.30
N SER A 504 6.53 20.65 1.70
CA SER A 504 7.44 19.63 2.24
C SER A 504 8.88 20.09 2.27
N TYR A 505 9.69 19.46 3.13
CA TYR A 505 11.15 19.49 3.04
C TYR A 505 11.68 18.08 2.87
N ALA A 506 12.46 17.84 1.81
CA ALA A 506 13.19 16.59 1.62
C ALA A 506 14.68 16.80 1.92
N VAL A 507 15.27 15.90 2.72
CA VAL A 507 16.69 15.96 3.07
C VAL A 507 17.53 15.73 1.81
N SER A 508 18.44 16.65 1.52
CA SER A 508 19.37 16.52 0.41
C SER A 508 20.57 15.66 0.82
N SER A 509 21.11 14.88 -0.11
CA SER A 509 22.35 14.10 0.09
C SER A 509 23.53 14.96 0.59
N ASP A 510 23.55 16.25 0.26
CA ASP A 510 24.63 17.16 0.65
C ASP A 510 24.46 17.75 2.07
N SER A 511 23.31 17.54 2.71
CA SER A 511 22.94 18.17 3.98
C SER A 511 22.72 17.20 5.15
N GLU A 512 22.71 15.90 4.92
CA GLU A 512 22.45 14.87 5.95
C GLU A 512 23.33 15.05 7.21
N GLY A 513 22.68 15.03 8.38
CA GLY A 513 23.31 15.10 9.70
C GLY A 513 23.89 16.48 10.09
N ARG A 514 23.57 17.55 9.36
CA ARG A 514 24.13 18.89 9.65
C ARG A 514 23.33 19.69 10.66
N ASN A 515 22.12 19.28 11.04
CA ASN A 515 21.25 19.95 12.02
C ASN A 515 21.22 21.49 11.83
N ALA A 516 20.52 21.95 10.80
CA ALA A 516 20.47 23.37 10.44
C ALA A 516 19.15 24.02 10.88
N ALA A 517 19.21 24.88 11.90
CA ALA A 517 18.07 25.72 12.27
C ALA A 517 17.80 26.77 11.16
N ALA A 518 16.59 26.78 10.61
CA ALA A 518 16.19 27.73 9.57
C ALA A 518 14.70 28.07 9.67
N SER A 519 14.30 29.21 9.09
CA SER A 519 12.87 29.55 9.02
C SER A 519 12.12 28.54 8.14
N ILE A 520 10.93 28.11 8.55
CA ILE A 520 10.11 27.12 7.83
C ILE A 520 9.96 27.51 6.35
N ARG A 521 9.54 28.76 6.12
CA ARG A 521 9.32 29.34 4.78
C ARG A 521 10.55 29.27 3.86
N SER A 522 11.76 29.31 4.41
CA SER A 522 13.00 29.31 3.62
C SER A 522 13.44 27.93 3.15
N LYS A 523 12.90 26.86 3.75
CA LYS A 523 13.33 25.49 3.51
C LYS A 523 12.26 24.65 2.83
N VAL A 524 10.99 24.84 3.19
CA VAL A 524 9.90 24.02 2.64
C VAL A 524 9.49 24.48 1.25
N GLN A 525 9.14 23.52 0.40
CA GLN A 525 8.70 23.75 -0.97
C GLN A 525 7.19 23.50 -1.08
N PRO A 526 6.37 24.55 -1.31
CA PRO A 526 4.94 24.38 -1.55
C PRO A 526 4.69 23.88 -2.98
N LEU A 527 3.84 22.86 -3.12
CA LEU A 527 3.51 22.20 -4.38
C LEU A 527 2.01 21.89 -4.45
N ILE A 528 1.47 21.87 -5.67
CA ILE A 528 0.20 21.19 -5.96
C ILE A 528 0.56 19.94 -6.75
N LEU A 529 0.13 18.80 -6.26
CA LEU A 529 0.25 17.52 -6.94
C LEU A 529 -1.14 17.11 -7.43
N LYS A 530 -1.20 16.49 -8.61
CA LYS A 530 -2.41 15.89 -9.17
C LYS A 530 -2.17 14.38 -9.25
N ALA A 531 -3.10 13.59 -8.75
CA ALA A 531 -3.11 12.15 -8.91
C ALA A 531 -3.11 11.78 -10.40
N PHE A 532 -2.35 10.75 -10.74
CA PHE A 532 -2.16 10.28 -12.11
C PHE A 532 -2.13 8.76 -12.07
N GLY A 533 -3.27 8.15 -12.40
CA GLY A 533 -3.51 6.71 -12.19
C GLY A 533 -3.61 6.35 -10.70
N SER A 534 -3.54 5.05 -10.41
CA SER A 534 -3.45 4.51 -9.04
C SER A 534 -2.08 4.71 -8.38
N ASP A 535 -1.04 4.96 -9.18
CA ASP A 535 0.35 4.68 -8.75
C ASP A 535 1.20 5.93 -8.51
N GLY A 536 0.71 7.14 -8.79
CA GLY A 536 1.52 8.33 -8.53
C GLY A 536 0.89 9.70 -8.68
N TYR A 537 1.74 10.71 -8.46
CA TYR A 537 1.38 12.11 -8.50
C TYR A 537 2.27 12.87 -9.50
N VAL A 538 1.66 13.77 -10.28
CA VAL A 538 2.38 14.73 -11.13
C VAL A 538 2.23 16.15 -10.57
N VAL A 539 3.19 17.04 -10.87
CA VAL A 539 3.09 18.45 -10.44
C VAL A 539 1.93 19.12 -11.19
N GLY A 540 0.84 19.39 -10.47
CA GLY A 540 -0.39 19.98 -11.00
C GLY A 540 -0.37 21.51 -11.04
N GLY A 541 0.50 22.17 -10.27
CA GLY A 541 0.57 23.62 -10.24
C GLY A 541 1.50 24.18 -9.17
N ALA A 542 1.61 25.50 -9.15
CA ALA A 542 2.37 26.22 -8.12
C ALA A 542 1.47 26.47 -6.90
N ALA A 543 1.97 26.13 -5.72
CA ALA A 543 1.39 26.56 -4.45
C ALA A 543 2.25 27.65 -3.80
N SER A 544 1.72 28.27 -2.76
CA SER A 544 2.47 29.17 -1.89
C SER A 544 2.20 28.82 -0.43
N ILE A 545 3.18 29.16 0.42
CA ILE A 545 3.10 28.99 1.86
C ILE A 545 3.26 30.35 2.55
N VAL A 546 2.41 30.60 3.55
CA VAL A 546 2.55 31.70 4.51
C VAL A 546 2.70 31.11 5.91
N VAL A 547 3.77 31.48 6.60
CA VAL A 547 4.05 31.03 7.96
C VAL A 547 3.93 32.24 8.89
N SER A 548 3.14 32.12 9.95
CA SER A 548 2.97 33.15 10.98
C SER A 548 3.10 32.53 12.36
N ALA A 549 4.33 32.43 12.86
CA ALA A 549 4.64 31.91 14.20
C ALA A 549 3.85 32.65 15.30
N GLY A 550 3.76 33.99 15.23
CA GLY A 550 2.99 34.76 16.22
C GLY A 550 1.47 34.54 16.18
N ALA A 551 0.93 33.92 15.12
CA ALA A 551 -0.46 33.50 15.03
C ALA A 551 -0.61 31.97 15.15
N ASN A 552 0.50 31.26 15.34
CA ASN A 552 0.61 29.81 15.26
C ASN A 552 -0.01 29.20 14.00
N THR A 553 0.15 29.83 12.82
CA THR A 553 -0.48 29.32 11.59
C THR A 553 0.51 29.01 10.47
N ILE A 554 0.25 27.91 9.76
CA ILE A 554 0.74 27.67 8.40
C ILE A 554 -0.44 27.76 7.44
N THR A 555 -0.33 28.57 6.39
CA THR A 555 -1.32 28.67 5.33
C THR A 555 -0.75 28.17 4.01
N LEU A 556 -1.40 27.18 3.41
CA LEU A 556 -1.16 26.74 2.05
C LEU A 556 -2.19 27.37 1.12
N VAL A 557 -1.74 27.90 -0.02
CA VAL A 557 -2.62 28.51 -1.02
C VAL A 557 -2.26 27.99 -2.40
N GLY A 558 -3.25 27.50 -3.14
CA GLY A 558 -3.07 26.98 -4.50
C GLY A 558 -4.36 27.04 -5.32
N ASP A 559 -4.21 27.14 -6.65
CA ASP A 559 -5.32 27.03 -7.60
C ASP A 559 -5.56 25.54 -7.90
N ILE A 560 -6.71 25.01 -7.51
CA ILE A 560 -7.08 23.59 -7.65
C ILE A 560 -8.13 23.48 -8.76
N PRO A 561 -7.76 22.99 -9.96
CA PRO A 561 -8.70 22.93 -11.07
C PRO A 561 -9.95 22.12 -10.73
N GLY A 562 -11.13 22.67 -11.01
CA GLY A 562 -12.41 21.97 -10.79
C GLY A 562 -12.88 21.89 -9.34
N ILE A 563 -12.12 22.40 -8.35
CA ILE A 563 -12.56 22.37 -6.96
C ILE A 563 -13.87 23.16 -6.78
N THR A 564 -14.81 22.57 -6.05
CA THR A 564 -16.09 23.19 -5.71
C THR A 564 -16.20 23.40 -4.20
N PRO A 565 -17.15 24.22 -3.71
CA PRO A 565 -17.44 24.32 -2.29
C PRO A 565 -17.88 23.01 -1.63
N ASP A 566 -18.26 22.00 -2.42
CA ASP A 566 -18.68 20.68 -1.93
C ASP A 566 -17.52 19.68 -1.88
N ALA A 567 -16.34 20.02 -2.40
CA ALA A 567 -15.15 19.16 -2.40
C ALA A 567 -14.83 18.63 -1.00
N ARG A 568 -14.36 17.38 -0.91
CA ARG A 568 -13.91 16.78 0.36
C ARG A 568 -12.43 17.08 0.56
N LEU A 569 -12.09 17.46 1.79
CA LEU A 569 -10.73 17.81 2.20
C LEU A 569 -10.29 16.90 3.35
N GLU A 570 -9.04 16.43 3.29
CA GLU A 570 -8.36 15.72 4.38
C GLU A 570 -7.00 16.39 4.66
N PHE A 571 -6.64 16.55 5.93
CA PHE A 571 -5.48 17.32 6.33
C PHE A 571 -4.47 16.45 7.07
N GLY A 572 -3.19 16.73 6.87
CA GLY A 572 -2.12 16.08 7.62
C GLY A 572 -0.94 17.00 7.86
N ALA A 573 -0.32 16.83 9.02
CA ALA A 573 0.96 17.42 9.39
C ALA A 573 1.89 16.30 9.87
N TYR A 574 3.14 16.33 9.42
CA TYR A 574 4.10 15.25 9.66
C TYR A 574 5.45 15.82 10.05
N ASP A 575 6.03 15.22 11.07
CA ASP A 575 7.44 15.28 11.42
C ASP A 575 7.97 13.85 11.38
N PHE A 576 8.66 13.48 10.30
CA PHE A 576 9.09 12.11 10.08
C PHE A 576 10.17 11.60 11.05
N HIS A 577 10.70 12.45 11.93
CA HIS A 577 11.63 12.04 12.98
C HIS A 577 10.92 11.78 14.32
N GLU A 578 9.82 12.48 14.60
CA GLU A 578 9.22 12.47 15.94
C GLU A 578 7.76 12.00 15.93
N ASP A 579 6.91 12.46 15.01
CA ASP A 579 5.45 12.27 15.15
C ASP A 579 4.65 12.51 13.85
N ILE A 580 3.41 12.03 13.81
CA ILE A 580 2.44 12.27 12.73
C ILE A 580 1.08 12.64 13.29
N GLU A 581 0.45 13.68 12.74
CA GLU A 581 -0.96 13.97 12.97
C GLU A 581 -1.75 14.06 11.66
N LYS A 582 -2.94 13.46 11.68
CA LYS A 582 -3.91 13.56 10.60
C LYS A 582 -5.23 14.03 11.16
N VAL A 583 -5.87 14.95 10.45
CA VAL A 583 -7.23 15.37 10.72
C VAL A 583 -8.05 15.04 9.48
N ALA A 584 -8.71 13.89 9.56
CA ALA A 584 -9.64 13.41 8.57
C ALA A 584 -10.98 13.14 9.25
N CYS A 585 -12.07 13.56 8.61
CA CYS A 585 -13.40 13.05 8.91
C CYS A 585 -13.81 12.19 7.71
N GLN A 586 -13.34 10.94 7.70
CA GLN A 586 -13.80 9.94 6.76
C GLN A 586 -15.03 9.26 7.39
N PRO A 587 -16.14 9.05 6.66
CA PRO A 587 -17.09 8.04 7.09
C PRO A 587 -16.33 6.71 7.11
N SER A 588 -16.26 6.06 8.27
CA SER A 588 -16.05 4.61 8.31
C SER A 588 -17.09 4.00 7.38
N SER A 589 -16.68 3.13 6.46
CA SER A 589 -17.60 2.34 5.65
C SER A 589 -18.76 1.89 6.54
N ILE A 590 -19.98 2.28 6.15
CA ILE A 590 -21.19 2.07 6.94
C ILE A 590 -21.34 0.56 7.14
N ALA A 591 -20.94 0.05 8.30
CA ALA A 591 -21.52 -1.15 8.85
C ALA A 591 -22.99 -0.82 9.08
N GLY A 592 -23.88 -1.54 8.40
CA GLY A 592 -25.32 -1.31 8.51
C GLY A 592 -25.77 -1.49 9.96
N ASP A 593 -26.00 -0.39 10.65
CA ASP A 593 -26.66 -0.40 11.95
C ASP A 593 -28.09 -0.92 11.78
N THR A 594 -28.36 -2.01 12.49
CA THR A 594 -29.68 -2.64 12.60
C THR A 594 -30.36 -2.13 13.86
N GLU A 595 -31.52 -1.48 13.71
CA GLU A 595 -32.60 -1.47 14.71
C GLU A 595 -33.82 -2.24 14.17
#